data_AF-A0A9E8SE32-F1
#
_entry.id   AF-A0A9E8SE32-F1
#
_cell.length_a   1.000
_cell.length_b   1.000
_cell.length_c   1.000
_cell.angle_alpha   90.00
_cell.angle_beta   90.00
_cell.angle_gamma   90.00
#
_symmetry.space_group_name_H-M   'P 1'
#
loop_
_entity.id
_entity.type
_entity.pdbx_description
1 polymer ?
#
loop_
_entity_poly.entity_id
_entity_poly.type
_entity_poly.pdbx_seq_one_letter_code
_entity_poly.pdbx_strand_id
1 'polypeptide(L)'
;MAALLDNIITHNPKAQLLFNYIPAQEEDARAILNLCRSKTKKNIFFNVFGSSLRDFLALTYHCHAFIGNEGGANNMAKALGVPTFTIFSPYLNKANWFGNDESIRHVAIHLADYITVSEKMRIEAKENPNLSI
;
A
#
# COMPACT_ATOMS: atom_id res chain seq x y z
N MET A 1 2.27 6.79 -4.42
CA MET A 1 0.90 6.29 -4.19
C MET A 1 -0.13 6.86 -5.16
N ALA A 2 -0.34 8.19 -5.26
CA ALA A 2 -1.41 8.76 -6.11
C ALA A 2 -1.41 8.27 -7.57
N ALA A 3 -0.24 8.23 -8.22
CA ALA A 3 -0.11 7.70 -9.59
C ALA A 3 -0.55 6.23 -9.73
N LEU A 4 -0.32 5.41 -8.69
CA LEU A 4 -0.79 4.01 -8.67
C LEU A 4 -2.32 3.97 -8.61
N LEU A 5 -2.94 4.78 -7.75
CA LEU A 5 -4.41 4.86 -7.64
C LEU A 5 -5.04 5.34 -8.95
N ASP A 6 -4.43 6.34 -9.61
CA ASP A 6 -4.85 6.80 -10.92
C ASP A 6 -4.75 5.70 -11.99
N ASN A 7 -3.71 4.88 -11.93
CA ASN A 7 -3.53 3.74 -12.84
C ASN A 7 -4.60 2.67 -12.60
N ILE A 8 -4.90 2.35 -11.34
CA ILE A 8 -5.95 1.40 -10.97
C ILE A 8 -7.30 1.85 -11.52
N ILE A 9 -7.70 3.11 -11.33
CA ILE A 9 -8.99 3.61 -11.84
C ILE A 9 -9.02 3.76 -13.35
N THR A 10 -7.86 3.99 -13.99
CA THR A 10 -7.76 3.97 -15.45
C THR A 10 -8.12 2.61 -16.02
N HIS A 11 -7.57 1.53 -15.46
CA HIS A 11 -7.76 0.17 -15.94
C HIS A 11 -9.00 -0.53 -15.36
N ASN A 12 -9.50 -0.06 -14.22
CA ASN A 12 -10.69 -0.58 -13.58
C ASN A 12 -11.62 0.58 -13.13
N PRO A 13 -12.36 1.21 -14.07
CA PRO A 13 -13.14 2.41 -13.78
C PRO A 13 -14.29 2.22 -12.78
N LYS A 14 -14.70 0.98 -12.52
CA LYS A 14 -15.75 0.61 -11.57
C LYS A 14 -15.22 0.30 -10.17
N ALA A 15 -13.90 0.24 -9.98
CA ALA A 15 -13.31 -0.03 -8.68
C ALA A 15 -13.66 1.08 -7.67
N GLN A 16 -13.84 0.69 -6.43
CA GLN A 16 -14.04 1.59 -5.29
C GLN A 16 -12.78 1.54 -4.45
N LEU A 17 -12.26 2.71 -4.09
CA LEU A 17 -11.06 2.85 -3.28
C LEU A 17 -11.45 3.33 -1.88
N LEU A 18 -11.02 2.56 -0.88
CA LEU A 18 -11.14 2.93 0.53
C LEU A 18 -9.75 3.26 1.04
N PHE A 19 -9.61 4.43 1.66
CA PHE A 19 -8.39 4.77 2.38
C PHE A 19 -8.61 4.29 3.80
N ASN A 20 -8.17 3.06 4.09
CA ASN A 20 -8.35 2.47 5.41
C ASN A 20 -7.26 2.98 6.36
N TYR A 21 -7.27 4.28 6.66
CA TYR A 21 -6.34 4.91 7.61
C TYR A 21 -6.94 4.92 9.03
N ILE A 22 -6.10 5.09 10.05
CA ILE A 22 -6.55 5.43 11.42
C ILE A 22 -6.52 6.95 11.63
N PRO A 23 -7.35 7.55 12.51
CA PRO A 23 -7.53 9.01 12.59
C PRO A 23 -6.25 9.85 12.63
N ALA A 24 -5.19 9.37 13.29
CA ALA A 24 -3.89 10.06 13.37
C ALA A 24 -3.18 10.21 12.01
N GLN A 25 -3.59 9.45 10.99
CA GLN A 25 -3.01 9.43 9.64
C GLN A 25 -3.87 10.19 8.61
N GLU A 26 -4.92 10.88 9.04
CA GLU A 26 -5.85 11.55 8.14
C GLU A 26 -5.15 12.58 7.23
N GLU A 27 -4.19 13.32 7.78
CA GLU A 27 -3.44 14.34 7.03
C GLU A 27 -2.63 13.71 5.88
N ASP A 28 -1.92 12.62 6.15
CA ASP A 28 -1.17 11.87 5.13
C ASP A 28 -2.11 11.28 4.06
N ALA A 29 -3.23 10.71 4.50
CA ALA A 29 -4.25 10.18 3.60
C ALA A 29 -4.82 11.28 2.69
N ARG A 30 -5.06 12.47 3.25
CA ARG A 30 -5.56 13.64 2.53
C ARG A 30 -4.54 14.19 1.55
N ALA A 31 -3.24 14.17 1.90
CA ALA A 31 -2.17 14.55 0.99
C ALA A 31 -2.16 13.65 -0.27
N ILE A 32 -2.31 12.33 -0.10
CA ILE A 32 -2.42 11.39 -1.24
C ILE A 32 -3.68 11.67 -2.05
N LEU A 33 -4.83 11.87 -1.40
CA LEU A 33 -6.09 12.20 -2.07
C LEU A 33 -5.93 13.44 -2.94
N ASN A 34 -5.31 14.51 -2.42
CA ASN A 34 -5.15 15.78 -3.12
C ASN A 34 -4.33 15.65 -4.41
N LEU A 35 -3.34 14.76 -4.42
CA LEU A 35 -2.50 14.46 -5.59
C LEU A 35 -3.19 13.59 -6.66
N CYS A 36 -4.31 12.93 -6.34
CA CYS A 36 -5.05 12.11 -7.31
C CYS A 36 -5.79 12.94 -8.36
N ARG A 37 -5.96 12.39 -9.57
CA ARG A 37 -6.77 13.02 -10.63
C ARG A 37 -8.24 13.13 -10.23
N SER A 38 -8.94 14.11 -10.79
CA SER A 38 -10.37 14.33 -10.52
C SER A 38 -11.25 13.12 -10.83
N LYS A 39 -10.87 12.30 -11.82
CA LYS A 39 -11.56 11.03 -12.11
C LYS A 39 -11.40 10.03 -10.96
N THR A 40 -10.17 9.83 -10.51
CA THR A 40 -9.82 8.91 -9.41
C THR A 40 -10.48 9.32 -8.09
N LYS A 41 -10.50 10.64 -7.78
CA LYS A 41 -11.16 11.18 -6.58
C LYS A 41 -12.62 10.77 -6.47
N LYS A 42 -13.35 10.62 -7.58
CA LYS A 42 -14.77 10.17 -7.59
C LYS A 42 -14.95 8.71 -7.19
N ASN A 43 -13.89 7.90 -7.27
CA ASN A 43 -13.90 6.51 -6.89
C ASN A 43 -13.34 6.30 -5.46
N ILE A 44 -12.89 7.36 -4.78
CA ILE A 44 -12.35 7.28 -3.41
C ILE A 44 -13.43 7.65 -2.40
N PHE A 45 -13.78 6.70 -1.53
CA PHE A 45 -14.72 6.89 -0.43
C PHE A 45 -13.96 7.31 0.83
N PHE A 46 -13.40 8.53 0.80
CA PHE A 46 -12.44 9.00 1.81
C PHE A 46 -12.99 9.01 3.25
N ASN A 47 -14.27 9.33 3.41
CA ASN A 47 -14.92 9.42 4.72
C ASN A 47 -15.38 8.04 5.26
N VAL A 48 -15.09 6.95 4.53
CA VAL A 48 -15.37 5.58 4.98
C VAL A 48 -14.05 4.97 5.47
N PHE A 49 -13.79 5.14 6.76
CA PHE A 49 -12.58 4.64 7.44
C PHE A 49 -12.91 4.17 8.86
N GLY A 50 -12.02 3.38 9.46
CA GLY A 50 -12.17 2.87 10.82
C GLY A 50 -11.50 3.78 11.85
N SER A 51 -12.16 4.06 12.98
CA SER A 51 -11.56 4.85 14.07
C SER A 51 -10.75 4.00 15.06
N SER A 52 -10.83 2.68 14.93
CA SER A 52 -10.09 1.71 15.75
C SER A 52 -9.46 0.61 14.90
N LEU A 53 -8.53 -0.16 15.50
CA LEU A 53 -7.97 -1.36 14.88
C LEU A 53 -9.05 -2.38 14.49
N ARG A 54 -10.10 -2.51 15.31
CA ARG A 54 -11.21 -3.44 15.05
C ARG A 54 -11.98 -3.01 13.81
N ASP A 55 -12.25 -1.72 13.66
CA ASP A 55 -12.97 -1.19 12.50
C ASP A 55 -12.11 -1.27 11.23
N PHE A 56 -10.80 -1.00 11.36
CA PHE A 56 -9.84 -1.22 10.28
C PHE A 56 -9.91 -2.66 9.76
N LEU A 57 -9.92 -3.64 10.68
CA LEU A 57 -10.01 -5.06 10.31
C LEU A 57 -11.36 -5.40 9.67
N ALA A 58 -12.46 -4.89 10.22
CA ALA A 58 -13.80 -5.10 9.68
C ALA A 58 -13.94 -4.55 8.25
N LEU A 59 -13.45 -3.34 8.00
CA LEU A 59 -13.43 -2.75 6.66
C LEU A 59 -12.53 -3.56 5.71
N THR A 60 -11.33 -3.93 6.16
CA THR A 60 -10.40 -4.74 5.37
C THR A 60 -11.02 -6.08 4.96
N TYR A 61 -11.70 -6.76 5.87
CA TYR A 61 -12.36 -8.05 5.62
C TYR A 61 -13.38 -7.99 4.47
N HIS A 62 -14.03 -6.85 4.27
CA HIS A 62 -14.99 -6.65 3.18
C HIS A 62 -14.36 -6.17 1.87
N CYS A 63 -13.05 -5.92 1.83
CA CYS A 63 -12.34 -5.52 0.62
C CYS A 63 -12.01 -6.72 -0.27
N HIS A 64 -12.03 -6.50 -1.59
CA HIS A 64 -11.59 -7.50 -2.58
C HIS A 64 -10.07 -7.68 -2.62
N ALA A 65 -9.31 -6.66 -2.23
CA ALA A 65 -7.86 -6.67 -2.14
C ALA A 65 -7.38 -5.53 -1.23
N PHE A 66 -6.18 -5.69 -0.68
CA PHE A 66 -5.45 -4.68 0.05
C PHE A 66 -4.17 -4.30 -0.72
N ILE A 67 -3.93 -3.00 -0.92
CA ILE A 67 -2.74 -2.47 -1.59
C ILE A 67 -2.07 -1.50 -0.63
N GLY A 68 -0.79 -1.71 -0.37
CA GLY A 68 -0.08 -0.83 0.55
C GLY A 68 1.38 -1.19 0.71
N ASN A 69 2.06 -0.39 1.51
CA ASN A 69 3.44 -0.66 1.87
C ASN A 69 3.53 -1.92 2.74
N GLU A 70 4.72 -2.53 2.78
CA GLU A 70 5.07 -3.51 3.79
C GLU A 70 4.79 -2.95 5.20
N GLY A 71 4.26 -3.80 6.09
CA GLY A 71 3.95 -3.44 7.47
C GLY A 71 2.69 -4.13 8.02
N GLY A 72 2.29 -3.74 9.23
CA GLY A 72 1.23 -4.39 10.00
C GLY A 72 -0.13 -4.47 9.28
N ALA A 73 -0.50 -3.44 8.52
CA ALA A 73 -1.73 -3.41 7.73
C ALA A 73 -1.79 -4.56 6.69
N ASN A 74 -0.66 -4.83 6.03
CA ASN A 74 -0.54 -5.92 5.07
C ASN A 74 -0.67 -7.29 5.76
N ASN A 75 -0.01 -7.46 6.90
CA ASN A 75 -0.06 -8.70 7.67
C ASN A 75 -1.48 -8.99 8.19
N MET A 76 -2.20 -7.95 8.62
CA MET A 76 -3.61 -8.06 9.00
C MET A 76 -4.50 -8.47 7.82
N ALA A 77 -4.31 -7.88 6.64
CA ALA A 77 -5.05 -8.28 5.44
C ALA A 77 -4.78 -9.75 5.06
N LYS A 78 -3.52 -10.20 5.10
CA LYS A 78 -3.15 -11.61 4.91
C LYS A 78 -3.86 -12.53 5.91
N ALA A 79 -3.85 -12.17 7.20
CA ALA A 79 -4.50 -12.95 8.26
C ALA A 79 -6.02 -13.06 8.07
N LEU A 80 -6.66 -12.03 7.50
CA LEU A 80 -8.08 -12.04 7.15
C LEU A 80 -8.38 -12.78 5.84
N GLY A 81 -7.37 -13.26 5.11
CA GLY A 81 -7.54 -13.87 3.80
C GLY A 81 -7.91 -12.86 2.70
N VAL A 82 -7.55 -11.60 2.86
CA VAL A 82 -7.74 -10.59 1.81
C VAL A 82 -6.50 -10.61 0.91
N PRO A 83 -6.64 -10.76 -0.42
CA PRO A 83 -5.50 -10.69 -1.35
C PRO A 83 -4.70 -9.41 -1.17
N THR A 84 -3.38 -9.49 -1.23
CA THR A 84 -2.51 -8.35 -0.96
C THR A 84 -1.56 -8.04 -2.11
N PHE A 85 -1.37 -6.76 -2.38
CA PHE A 85 -0.26 -6.24 -3.18
C PHE A 85 0.62 -5.35 -2.29
N THR A 86 1.81 -5.83 -1.99
CA THR A 86 2.73 -5.22 -1.04
C THR A 86 3.87 -4.50 -1.75
N ILE A 87 4.13 -3.25 -1.37
CA ILE A 87 5.25 -2.46 -1.88
C ILE A 87 6.32 -2.37 -0.79
N PHE A 88 7.48 -2.94 -1.05
CA PHE A 88 8.57 -2.92 -0.09
C PHE A 88 9.38 -1.63 -0.17
N SER A 89 9.83 -1.15 0.99
CA SER A 89 10.82 -0.09 1.06
C SER A 89 12.15 -0.54 0.45
N PRO A 90 12.86 0.33 -0.29
CA PRO A 90 14.12 -0.04 -0.96
C PRO A 90 15.25 -0.56 -0.06
N TYR A 91 15.24 -0.20 1.22
CA TYR A 91 16.26 -0.65 2.17
C TYR A 91 15.90 -1.97 2.88
N LEU A 92 14.68 -2.48 2.72
CA LEU A 92 14.25 -3.73 3.34
C LEU A 92 14.53 -4.91 2.42
N ASN A 93 15.05 -6.00 2.98
CA ASN A 93 15.17 -7.24 2.24
C ASN A 93 13.81 -7.94 2.18
N LYS A 94 13.18 -7.93 0.99
CA LYS A 94 11.88 -8.58 0.72
C LYS A 94 11.84 -10.04 1.22
N ALA A 95 12.90 -10.82 0.97
CA ALA A 95 12.94 -12.24 1.33
C ALA A 95 12.85 -12.49 2.84
N ASN A 96 13.38 -11.57 3.66
CA ASN A 96 13.37 -11.72 5.12
C ASN A 96 12.00 -11.44 5.76
N TRP A 97 11.17 -10.64 5.10
CA TRP A 97 9.93 -10.10 5.66
C TRP A 97 8.68 -10.69 5.01
N PHE A 98 8.74 -10.99 3.71
CA PHE A 98 7.66 -11.68 3.01
C PHE A 98 7.79 -13.20 3.07
N GLY A 99 9.02 -13.71 3.22
CA GLY A 99 9.31 -15.15 3.21
C GLY A 99 8.95 -15.82 1.88
N ASN A 100 8.58 -17.11 1.96
CA ASN A 100 8.11 -17.90 0.82
C ASN A 100 6.59 -17.81 0.61
N ASP A 101 5.90 -16.90 1.30
CA ASP A 101 4.44 -16.73 1.21
C ASP A 101 4.00 -15.96 -0.06
N GLU A 102 4.93 -15.63 -0.94
CA GLU A 102 4.63 -15.07 -2.25
C GLU A 102 3.87 -16.08 -3.11
N SER A 103 2.65 -15.70 -3.46
CA SER A 103 1.69 -16.55 -4.15
C SER A 103 0.86 -15.70 -5.09
N ILE A 104 0.04 -16.36 -5.92
CA ILE A 104 -0.93 -15.67 -6.77
C ILE A 104 -1.91 -14.77 -5.98
N ARG A 105 -2.06 -15.00 -4.68
CA ARG A 105 -2.97 -14.25 -3.79
C ARG A 105 -2.28 -13.12 -3.04
N HIS A 106 -1.01 -13.30 -2.70
CA HIS A 106 -0.20 -12.35 -1.94
C HIS A 106 1.07 -12.04 -2.72
N VAL A 107 1.09 -10.88 -3.37
CA VAL A 107 2.17 -10.46 -4.27
C VAL A 107 2.97 -9.33 -3.61
N ALA A 108 4.28 -9.35 -3.79
CA ALA A 108 5.15 -8.31 -3.27
C ALA A 108 6.18 -7.84 -4.29
N ILE A 109 6.27 -6.52 -4.44
CA ILE A 109 7.29 -5.89 -5.27
C ILE A 109 8.33 -5.18 -4.41
N HIS A 110 9.58 -5.27 -4.82
CA HIS A 110 10.69 -4.50 -4.30
C HIS A 110 11.44 -3.86 -5.48
N LEU A 111 12.07 -2.71 -5.26
CA LEU A 111 12.79 -2.01 -6.34
C LEU A 111 13.87 -2.88 -6.99
N ALA A 112 14.55 -3.71 -6.19
CA ALA A 112 15.54 -4.68 -6.66
C ALA A 112 14.99 -5.78 -7.59
N ASP A 113 13.66 -5.91 -7.73
CA ASP A 113 13.05 -6.81 -8.72
C ASP A 113 13.18 -6.25 -10.15
N TYR A 114 13.46 -4.95 -10.29
CA TYR A 114 13.49 -4.24 -11.57
C TYR A 114 14.85 -3.61 -11.89
N ILE A 115 15.64 -3.27 -10.87
CA ILE A 115 16.97 -2.65 -11.04
C ILE A 115 18.00 -3.29 -10.11
N THR A 116 19.28 -3.11 -10.44
CA THR A 116 20.36 -3.48 -9.51
C THR A 116 20.43 -2.45 -8.38
N VAL A 117 20.17 -2.89 -7.15
CA VAL A 117 20.29 -2.04 -5.95
C VAL A 117 21.60 -2.37 -5.24
N SER A 118 22.51 -1.40 -5.16
CA SER A 118 23.78 -1.57 -4.45
C SER A 118 23.62 -1.45 -2.93
N GLU A 119 24.57 -1.97 -2.17
CA GLU A 119 24.56 -1.84 -0.70
C GLU A 119 24.60 -0.38 -0.25
N LYS A 120 25.36 0.47 -0.96
CA LYS A 120 25.39 1.91 -0.73
C LYS A 120 23.98 2.53 -0.87
N MET A 121 23.24 2.17 -1.91
CA MET A 121 21.86 2.66 -2.10
C MET A 121 20.92 2.21 -0.99
N ARG A 122 21.10 0.99 -0.44
CA ARG A 122 20.31 0.50 0.70
C ARG A 122 20.60 1.30 1.96
N ILE A 123 21.87 1.58 2.23
CA ILE A 123 22.29 2.39 3.38
C ILE A 123 21.75 3.80 3.25
N GLU A 124 21.92 4.44 2.09
CA GLU A 124 21.40 5.80 1.83
C GLU A 124 19.88 5.86 1.97
N ALA A 125 19.15 4.87 1.43
CA ALA A 125 17.70 4.79 1.57
C ALA A 125 17.24 4.56 3.02
N LYS A 126 18.06 3.89 3.85
CA LYS A 126 17.78 3.69 5.27
C LYS A 126 18.02 4.96 6.09
N GLU A 127 19.11 5.67 5.80
CA GLU A 127 19.49 6.91 6.49
C GLU A 127 18.61 8.09 6.10
N ASN A 128 18.13 8.11 4.86
CA ASN A 128 17.23 9.13 4.36
C ASN A 128 16.06 8.49 3.58
N PRO A 129 14.98 8.09 4.28
CA PRO A 129 13.82 7.45 3.67
C PRO A 129 13.10 8.31 2.62
N ASN A 130 13.38 9.62 2.58
CA ASN A 130 12.78 10.58 1.65
C ASN A 130 13.64 10.84 0.41
N LEU A 131 14.85 10.28 0.34
CA LEU A 131 15.70 10.35 -0.85
C LEU A 131 15.12 9.41 -1.92
N SER A 132 14.52 9.99 -2.96
CA SER A 132 14.14 9.25 -4.14
C SER A 132 15.39 8.78 -4.87
N ILE A 133 15.65 7.47 -4.84
CA ILE A 133 16.60 6.75 -5.69
C ILE A 133 16.13 6.68 -7.14
#